data_AF-A0AAP9GCN0-F1
#
_entry.id   AF-A0AAP9GCN0-F1
#
_cell.length_a   1.000
_cell.length_b   1.000
_cell.length_c   1.000
_cell.angle_alpha   90.00
_cell.angle_beta   90.00
_cell.angle_gamma   90.00
#
_symmetry.space_group_name_H-M   'P 1'
#
loop_
_entity.id
_entity.type
_entity.pdbx_description
1 polymer ?
#
loop_
_entity_poly.entity_id
_entity_poly.type
_entity_poly.pdbx_seq_one_letter_code
_entity_poly.pdbx_strand_id
1 'polypeptide(L)'
;MNQVHLLIPCTSRKIQNASLTMNIKEHISTSLEETLHKWEKSFSENKNRVKARDLYLGPGFTNLRSLAEKHGLSLKILSAGFGLTDGETELPSYNATFAANENRVPTPKSQWWKAISESTLPSMSLQKTFSIHQDDYFIIVVSNEYLQAIQDDLLETLRRFDNAQNQFAIISTSVPKALNDFAKCFVQCTQGILKHSEAKSVGLSLIDMNITAIATHLFLQKLDLTKPSFSDIIYDLNEEFAPLKPKQKTKRITQPIDFIKDFIRNEIDNGASSKASMLSKYRESGYACSVERFGEFYKQVKSEKGLS
;
A
#
# COMPACT_ATOMS: atom_id res chain seq x y z
N MET A 1 -25.38 -8.39 15.70
CA MET A 1 -25.01 -8.27 14.28
C MET A 1 -23.51 -8.43 14.21
N ASN A 2 -23.03 -9.29 13.33
CA ASN A 2 -21.60 -9.51 13.13
C ASN A 2 -21.01 -8.24 12.51
N GLN A 3 -19.88 -7.77 13.04
CA GLN A 3 -19.26 -6.54 12.60
C GLN A 3 -18.39 -6.81 11.35
N VAL A 4 -18.30 -5.84 10.45
CA VAL A 4 -17.31 -5.87 9.36
C VAL A 4 -16.12 -5.01 9.76
N HIS A 5 -14.92 -5.57 9.69
CA HIS A 5 -13.65 -4.90 9.94
C HIS A 5 -12.95 -4.59 8.62
N LEU A 6 -12.45 -3.36 8.48
CA LEU A 6 -11.60 -2.94 7.36
C LEU A 6 -10.16 -2.75 7.86
N LEU A 7 -9.26 -3.63 7.45
CA LEU A 7 -7.84 -3.58 7.75
C LEU A 7 -7.10 -2.89 6.61
N ILE A 8 -6.42 -1.78 6.89
CA ILE A 8 -5.73 -0.98 5.87
C ILE A 8 -4.27 -0.72 6.25
N PRO A 9 -3.35 -0.60 5.27
CA PRO A 9 -1.96 -0.36 5.57
C PRO A 9 -1.76 1.08 6.02
N CYS A 10 -0.89 1.27 7.00
CA CYS A 10 -0.43 2.58 7.41
C CYS A 10 0.38 3.26 6.28
N THR A 11 0.54 4.58 6.36
CA THR A 11 1.36 5.33 5.39
C THR A 11 2.57 6.00 6.05
N SER A 12 3.59 6.28 5.25
CA SER A 12 4.78 7.01 5.71
C SER A 12 4.42 8.44 6.11
N ARG A 13 3.56 9.10 5.33
CA ARG A 13 3.11 10.47 5.59
C ARG A 13 2.15 10.49 6.79
N LYS A 14 2.48 11.30 7.79
CA LYS A 14 1.68 11.49 9.02
C LYS A 14 1.37 12.96 9.21
N ILE A 15 0.37 13.27 10.04
CA ILE A 15 -0.05 14.64 10.33
C ILE A 15 1.02 15.45 11.07
N GLN A 16 1.87 14.78 11.86
CA GLN A 16 2.99 15.36 12.57
C GLN A 16 4.29 14.67 12.15
N ASN A 17 5.41 15.39 12.22
CA ASN A 17 6.72 14.77 12.07
C ASN A 17 7.01 13.87 13.27
N ALA A 18 7.62 12.71 13.02
CA ALA A 18 8.11 11.86 14.10
C ALA A 18 9.23 12.56 14.87
N SER A 19 9.29 12.36 16.19
CA SER A 19 10.48 12.72 16.96
C SER A 19 11.68 11.88 16.51
N LEU A 20 12.89 12.34 16.78
CA LEU A 20 14.10 11.55 16.49
C LEU A 20 14.03 10.17 17.14
N THR A 21 13.56 10.11 18.39
CA THR A 21 13.35 8.86 19.11
C THR A 21 12.28 7.98 18.47
N MET A 22 11.32 8.50 17.71
CA MET A 22 10.33 7.67 17.01
C MET A 22 10.75 7.29 15.59
N ASN A 23 12.05 7.25 15.31
CA ASN A 23 12.62 6.67 14.08
C ASN A 23 13.22 5.31 14.39
N ILE A 24 12.73 4.25 13.74
CA ILE A 24 13.21 2.88 14.01
C ILE A 24 14.72 2.73 13.77
N LYS A 25 15.28 3.53 12.85
CA LYS A 25 16.71 3.52 12.52
C LYS A 25 17.62 3.82 13.71
N GLU A 26 17.13 4.59 14.69
CA GLU A 26 17.87 4.95 15.90
C GLU A 26 17.93 3.81 16.92
N HIS A 27 17.13 2.75 16.72
CA HIS A 27 16.99 1.64 17.65
C HIS A 27 17.56 0.32 17.13
N ILE A 28 17.99 0.28 15.87
CA ILE A 28 18.51 -0.95 15.26
C ILE A 28 19.75 -1.41 16.03
N SER A 29 19.64 -2.61 16.59
CA SER A 29 20.68 -3.30 17.35
C SER A 29 21.12 -4.59 16.67
N THR A 30 22.07 -5.30 17.28
CA THR A 30 22.54 -6.61 16.81
C THR A 30 21.49 -7.71 16.96
N SER A 31 20.56 -7.58 17.91
CA SER A 31 19.44 -8.52 18.09
C SER A 31 18.07 -7.86 17.86
N LEU A 32 17.10 -8.71 17.50
CA LEU A 32 15.71 -8.33 17.30
C LEU A 32 15.08 -7.87 18.61
N GLU A 33 15.37 -8.59 19.69
CA GLU A 33 14.84 -8.36 21.03
C GLU A 33 15.31 -7.02 21.60
N GLU A 34 16.59 -6.68 21.41
CA GLU A 34 17.13 -5.39 21.87
C GLU A 34 16.53 -4.24 21.05
N THR A 35 16.38 -4.42 19.72
CA THR A 35 15.73 -3.45 18.85
C THR A 35 14.28 -3.20 19.28
N LEU A 36 13.53 -4.28 19.55
CA LEU A 36 12.15 -4.20 20.03
C LEU A 36 12.08 -3.49 21.38
N HIS A 37 12.94 -3.85 22.34
CA HIS A 37 12.94 -3.24 23.66
C HIS A 37 13.21 -1.73 23.61
N LYS A 38 14.16 -1.30 22.79
CA LYS A 38 14.44 0.14 22.56
C LYS A 38 13.24 0.85 21.91
N TRP A 39 12.58 0.19 20.96
CA TRP A 39 11.38 0.70 20.33
C TRP A 39 10.20 0.86 21.30
N GLU A 40 9.96 -0.14 22.15
CA GLU A 40 8.96 -0.11 23.23
C GLU A 40 9.22 1.02 24.22
N LYS A 41 10.48 1.16 24.65
CA LYS A 41 10.90 2.25 25.54
C LYS A 41 10.60 3.61 24.92
N SER A 42 10.99 3.82 23.66
CA SER A 42 10.69 5.07 22.95
C SER A 42 9.19 5.36 22.87
N PHE A 43 8.37 4.34 22.59
CA PHE A 43 6.90 4.50 22.61
C PHE A 43 6.39 4.92 24.00
N SER A 44 6.85 4.26 25.08
CA SER A 44 6.41 4.54 26.45
C SER A 44 6.72 5.96 26.92
N GLU A 45 7.86 6.49 26.49
CA GLU A 45 8.35 7.83 26.81
C GLU A 45 7.63 8.90 25.99
N ASN A 46 7.12 8.56 24.81
CA ASN A 46 6.41 9.50 23.95
C ASN A 46 4.95 9.73 24.43
N LYS A 47 4.66 10.97 24.82
CA LYS A 47 3.33 11.41 25.31
C LYS A 47 2.47 12.06 24.22
N ASN A 48 3.06 12.48 23.11
CA ASN A 48 2.34 13.14 22.02
C ASN A 48 1.75 12.09 21.10
N ARG A 49 0.50 11.70 21.38
CA ARG A 49 -0.20 10.65 20.65
C ARG A 49 -1.51 11.18 20.08
N VAL A 50 -1.90 10.61 18.95
CA VAL A 50 -3.18 10.88 18.29
C VAL A 50 -3.80 9.55 17.89
N LYS A 51 -5.11 9.51 17.71
CA LYS A 51 -5.79 8.30 17.23
C LYS A 51 -5.19 7.83 15.92
N ALA A 52 -5.01 6.53 15.77
CA ALA A 52 -4.36 5.94 14.61
C ALA A 52 -5.13 6.27 13.31
N ARG A 53 -6.46 6.35 13.34
CA ARG A 53 -7.29 6.79 12.22
C ARG A 53 -7.01 8.23 11.76
N ASP A 54 -6.51 9.08 12.67
CA ASP A 54 -6.25 10.50 12.45
C ASP A 54 -4.75 10.79 12.22
N LEU A 55 -3.88 9.81 12.47
CA LEU A 55 -2.43 9.94 12.36
C LEU A 55 -1.94 9.99 10.91
N TYR A 56 -2.45 9.10 10.06
CA TYR A 56 -1.89 8.84 8.74
C TYR A 56 -2.55 9.71 7.66
N LEU A 57 -1.73 10.10 6.69
CA LEU A 57 -2.14 10.92 5.55
C LEU A 57 -1.83 10.19 4.24
N GLY A 58 -2.57 10.56 3.20
CA GLY A 58 -2.32 10.09 1.85
C GLY A 58 -3.63 9.67 1.19
N PRO A 59 -3.80 9.91 -0.11
CA PRO A 59 -5.09 9.72 -0.78
C PRO A 59 -5.68 8.31 -0.61
N GLY A 60 -4.85 7.25 -0.72
CA GLY A 60 -5.29 5.88 -0.50
C GLY A 60 -5.77 5.61 0.93
N PHE A 61 -5.03 6.09 1.94
CA PHE A 61 -5.41 5.92 3.34
C PHE A 61 -6.67 6.74 3.67
N THR A 62 -6.70 8.02 3.30
CA THR A 62 -7.83 8.91 3.55
C THR A 62 -9.10 8.39 2.89
N ASN A 63 -9.01 7.88 1.66
CA ASN A 63 -10.17 7.30 0.96
C ASN A 63 -10.68 6.03 1.66
N LEU A 64 -9.79 5.09 1.99
CA LEU A 64 -10.17 3.86 2.69
C LEU A 64 -10.73 4.13 4.09
N ARG A 65 -10.17 5.09 4.83
CA ARG A 65 -10.71 5.54 6.11
C ARG A 65 -12.12 6.10 5.95
N SER A 66 -12.33 6.98 4.97
CA SER A 66 -13.67 7.52 4.70
C SER A 66 -14.66 6.46 4.24
N LEU A 67 -14.21 5.39 3.57
CA LEU A 67 -15.06 4.24 3.27
C LEU A 67 -15.46 3.47 4.53
N ALA A 68 -14.53 3.25 5.47
CA ALA A 68 -14.87 2.66 6.77
C ALA A 68 -15.91 3.50 7.51
N GLU A 69 -15.70 4.82 7.61
CA GLU A 69 -16.64 5.74 8.26
C GLU A 69 -18.02 5.73 7.59
N LYS A 70 -18.06 5.83 6.26
CA LYS A 70 -19.30 5.85 5.47
C LYS A 70 -20.13 4.58 5.65
N HIS A 71 -19.48 3.43 5.75
CA HIS A 71 -20.14 2.13 5.85
C HIS A 71 -20.24 1.60 7.30
N GLY A 72 -19.81 2.39 8.30
CA GLY A 72 -19.84 1.96 9.71
C GLY A 72 -18.94 0.76 10.01
N LEU A 73 -17.83 0.61 9.28
CA LEU A 73 -16.89 -0.50 9.44
C LEU A 73 -15.93 -0.24 10.61
N SER A 74 -15.53 -1.30 11.29
CA SER A 74 -14.48 -1.25 12.32
C SER A 74 -13.12 -1.09 11.65
N LEU A 75 -12.50 0.09 11.78
CA LEU A 75 -11.23 0.39 11.15
C LEU A 75 -10.06 -0.18 11.96
N LYS A 76 -9.22 -0.99 11.31
CA LYS A 76 -7.96 -1.50 11.86
C LYS A 76 -6.80 -1.09 10.95
N ILE A 77 -5.62 -0.89 11.53
CA ILE A 77 -4.46 -0.38 10.80
C ILE A 77 -3.30 -1.36 10.90
N LEU A 78 -2.80 -1.79 9.74
CA LEU A 78 -1.60 -2.60 9.60
C LEU A 78 -0.38 -1.66 9.62
N SER A 79 0.41 -1.73 10.68
CA SER A 79 1.54 -0.87 10.94
C SER A 79 2.85 -1.66 10.98
N ALA A 80 3.86 -1.19 10.23
CA ALA A 80 5.21 -1.73 10.35
C ALA A 80 5.84 -1.47 11.73
N GLY A 81 5.39 -0.45 12.47
CA GLY A 81 5.94 -0.11 13.79
C GLY A 81 5.13 -0.66 14.96
N PHE A 82 3.86 -1.00 14.76
CA PHE A 82 2.90 -1.30 15.83
C PHE A 82 1.98 -2.49 15.53
N GLY A 83 2.33 -3.35 14.56
CA GLY A 83 1.54 -4.54 14.24
C GLY A 83 0.13 -4.18 13.74
N LEU A 84 -0.90 -4.91 14.18
CA LEU A 84 -2.29 -4.53 13.93
C LEU A 84 -2.82 -3.68 15.10
N THR A 85 -3.29 -2.47 14.81
CA THR A 85 -3.88 -1.57 15.81
C THR A 85 -5.33 -1.20 15.48
N ASP A 86 -6.11 -0.84 16.49
CA ASP A 86 -7.44 -0.27 16.28
C ASP A 86 -7.33 1.20 15.79
N GLY A 87 -8.27 1.67 14.97
CA GLY A 87 -8.32 3.06 14.53
C GLY A 87 -8.42 4.07 15.68
N GLU A 88 -9.01 3.68 16.82
CA GLU A 88 -9.10 4.49 18.04
C GLU A 88 -7.84 4.45 18.91
N THR A 89 -6.90 3.55 18.62
CA THR A 89 -5.64 3.44 19.38
C THR A 89 -4.82 4.71 19.27
N GLU A 90 -4.37 5.27 20.39
CA GLU A 90 -3.50 6.45 20.38
C GLU A 90 -2.04 6.06 20.11
N LEU A 91 -1.49 6.58 19.00
CA LEU A 91 -0.13 6.33 18.57
C LEU A 91 0.64 7.65 18.41
N PRO A 92 1.94 7.69 18.73
CA PRO A 92 2.79 8.82 18.36
C PRO A 92 3.06 8.83 16.85
N SER A 93 3.49 9.98 16.31
CA SER A 93 4.08 9.98 14.98
C SER A 93 5.42 9.25 14.99
N TYR A 94 5.66 8.41 13.98
CA TYR A 94 6.81 7.51 13.92
C TYR A 94 7.27 7.22 12.49
N ASN A 95 8.51 6.77 12.33
CA ASN A 95 9.07 6.26 11.08
C ASN A 95 9.53 4.82 11.24
N ALA A 96 8.77 3.89 10.69
CA ALA A 96 9.12 2.49 10.53
C ALA A 96 8.43 1.95 9.26
N THR A 97 9.14 1.16 8.45
CA THR A 97 8.58 0.63 7.19
C THR A 97 9.12 -0.75 6.82
N PHE A 98 8.34 -1.50 6.04
CA PHE A 98 8.80 -2.71 5.37
C PHE A 98 9.56 -2.43 4.06
N ALA A 99 9.54 -1.18 3.56
CA ALA A 99 10.22 -0.80 2.33
C ALA A 99 11.75 -0.70 2.50
N ALA A 100 12.48 -0.58 1.39
CA ALA A 100 13.93 -0.36 1.37
C ALA A 100 14.28 1.10 1.63
N ASN A 101 14.38 1.52 2.90
CA ASN A 101 14.92 2.84 3.24
C ASN A 101 15.61 2.83 4.61
N GLU A 102 16.10 3.99 5.04
CA GLU A 102 16.80 4.15 6.33
C GLU A 102 15.97 3.76 7.55
N ASN A 103 14.64 3.91 7.50
CA ASN A 103 13.72 3.54 8.58
C ASN A 103 13.08 2.17 8.33
N ARG A 104 13.82 1.26 7.66
CA ARG A 104 13.40 -0.12 7.47
C ARG A 104 13.44 -0.86 8.80
N VAL A 105 12.42 -1.66 9.07
CA VAL A 105 12.35 -2.57 10.22
C VAL A 105 13.31 -3.76 10.07
N PRO A 106 13.73 -4.42 11.16
CA PRO A 106 14.56 -5.63 11.10
C PRO A 106 14.02 -6.69 10.14
N THR A 107 14.95 -7.41 9.51
CA THR A 107 14.65 -8.56 8.65
C THR A 107 14.96 -9.87 9.38
N PRO A 108 14.20 -10.95 9.14
CA PRO A 108 13.04 -11.07 8.26
C PRO A 108 11.81 -10.28 8.75
N LYS A 109 11.05 -9.69 7.81
CA LYS A 109 9.87 -8.85 8.13
C LYS A 109 8.81 -9.60 8.95
N SER A 110 8.65 -10.90 8.70
CA SER A 110 7.71 -11.75 9.44
C SER A 110 8.13 -11.97 10.89
N GLN A 111 9.43 -12.08 11.16
CA GLN A 111 9.93 -12.15 12.55
C GLN A 111 9.72 -10.82 13.28
N TRP A 112 9.96 -9.69 12.62
CA TRP A 112 9.63 -8.39 13.20
C TRP A 112 8.12 -8.25 13.46
N TRP A 113 7.27 -8.62 12.49
CA TRP A 113 5.81 -8.62 12.67
C TRP A 113 5.37 -9.45 13.87
N LYS A 114 5.87 -10.68 13.98
CA LYS A 114 5.60 -11.55 15.13
C LYS A 114 6.03 -10.89 16.44
N ALA A 115 7.26 -10.39 16.50
CA ALA A 115 7.83 -9.79 17.70
C ALA A 115 7.05 -8.56 18.18
N ILE A 116 6.65 -7.66 17.26
CA ILE A 116 5.84 -6.48 17.63
C ILE A 116 4.39 -6.84 17.99
N SER A 117 3.83 -7.91 17.46
CA SER A 117 2.47 -8.39 17.80
C SER A 117 2.39 -9.07 19.15
N GLU A 118 3.52 -9.55 19.67
CA GLU A 118 3.67 -10.21 20.98
C GLU A 118 4.23 -9.27 22.06
N SER A 119 4.52 -8.02 21.72
CA SER A 119 5.19 -7.05 22.59
C SER A 119 4.23 -6.30 23.53
N THR A 120 4.78 -5.37 24.33
CA THR A 120 4.03 -4.47 25.21
C THR A 120 3.42 -3.27 24.50
N LEU A 121 3.69 -3.11 23.20
CA LEU A 121 3.07 -2.08 22.37
C LEU A 121 1.55 -2.31 22.27
N PRO A 122 0.76 -1.27 21.96
CA PRO A 122 -0.67 -1.42 21.68
C PRO A 122 -0.88 -2.05 20.30
N SER A 123 -0.49 -3.31 20.19
CA SER A 123 -0.35 -4.11 18.97
C SER A 123 -1.01 -5.47 19.18
N MET A 124 -1.55 -6.04 18.10
CA MET A 124 -2.08 -7.40 18.09
C MET A 124 -1.59 -8.16 16.84
N SER A 125 -1.61 -9.50 16.92
CA SER A 125 -1.54 -10.35 15.73
C SER A 125 -2.92 -10.44 15.06
N LEU A 126 -2.93 -10.84 13.79
CA LEU A 126 -4.18 -11.15 13.07
C LEU A 126 -4.89 -12.30 13.79
N GLN A 127 -4.14 -13.33 14.19
CA GLN A 127 -4.69 -14.49 14.88
C GLN A 127 -5.43 -14.09 16.17
N LYS A 128 -4.81 -13.26 17.02
CA LYS A 128 -5.42 -12.81 18.28
C LYS A 128 -6.65 -11.96 18.00
N THR A 129 -6.55 -11.04 17.04
CA THR A 129 -7.67 -10.16 16.66
C THR A 129 -8.86 -10.97 16.19
N PHE A 130 -8.65 -11.91 15.27
CA PHE A 130 -9.77 -12.61 14.65
C PHE A 130 -10.34 -13.68 15.58
N SER A 131 -9.54 -14.25 16.49
CA SER A 131 -10.05 -15.14 17.54
C SER A 131 -11.02 -14.44 18.50
N ILE A 132 -10.85 -13.14 18.76
CA ILE A 132 -11.78 -12.32 19.56
C ILE A 132 -13.07 -12.02 18.77
N HIS A 133 -13.00 -12.08 17.45
CA HIS A 133 -14.01 -11.64 16.49
C HIS A 133 -14.41 -12.77 15.53
N GLN A 134 -14.60 -14.00 16.06
CA GLN A 134 -14.72 -15.21 15.23
C GLN A 134 -15.92 -15.23 14.27
N ASP A 135 -17.00 -14.51 14.62
CA ASP A 135 -18.22 -14.44 13.83
C ASP A 135 -18.24 -13.22 12.88
N ASP A 136 -17.24 -12.34 13.00
CA ASP A 136 -17.13 -11.11 12.21
C ASP A 136 -16.58 -11.38 10.80
N TYR A 137 -16.60 -10.33 9.98
CA TYR A 137 -16.08 -10.33 8.61
C TYR A 137 -14.90 -9.37 8.47
N PHE A 138 -13.92 -9.71 7.63
CA PHE A 138 -12.65 -9.00 7.53
C PHE A 138 -12.28 -8.69 6.08
N ILE A 139 -12.22 -7.41 5.76
CA ILE A 139 -11.69 -6.90 4.50
C ILE A 139 -10.25 -6.46 4.75
N ILE A 140 -9.29 -7.15 4.16
CA ILE A 140 -7.85 -6.94 4.38
C ILE A 140 -7.22 -6.34 3.14
N VAL A 141 -6.88 -5.05 3.19
CA VAL A 141 -6.27 -4.32 2.09
C VAL A 141 -4.76 -4.31 2.28
N VAL A 142 -3.99 -4.90 1.36
CA VAL A 142 -2.53 -5.07 1.55
C VAL A 142 -1.72 -4.89 0.28
N SER A 143 -0.55 -4.27 0.42
CA SER A 143 0.52 -4.32 -0.58
C SER A 143 1.32 -5.62 -0.46
N ASN A 144 2.16 -5.92 -1.44
CA ASN A 144 3.02 -7.11 -1.40
C ASN A 144 4.01 -7.07 -0.22
N GLU A 145 4.51 -5.89 0.16
CA GLU A 145 5.43 -5.74 1.29
C GLU A 145 4.77 -6.06 2.62
N TYR A 146 3.51 -5.63 2.80
CA TYR A 146 2.71 -5.97 3.97
C TYR A 146 2.34 -7.44 3.96
N LEU A 147 1.90 -7.97 2.82
CA LEU A 147 1.53 -9.36 2.68
C LEU A 147 2.69 -10.32 2.99
N GLN A 148 3.93 -9.95 2.60
CA GLN A 148 5.14 -10.69 3.01
C GLN A 148 5.40 -10.65 4.51
N ALA A 149 5.12 -9.52 5.17
CA ALA A 149 5.36 -9.37 6.60
C ALA A 149 4.34 -10.17 7.43
N ILE A 150 3.07 -10.15 7.02
CA ILE A 150 1.98 -10.80 7.75
C ILE A 150 1.70 -12.24 7.29
N GLN A 151 2.43 -12.76 6.29
CA GLN A 151 2.08 -14.01 5.58
C GLN A 151 1.84 -15.18 6.53
N ASP A 152 2.76 -15.39 7.47
CA ASP A 152 2.71 -16.54 8.39
C ASP A 152 1.55 -16.39 9.38
N ASP A 153 1.38 -15.20 9.96
CA ASP A 153 0.25 -14.85 10.85
C ASP A 153 -1.10 -14.99 10.12
N LEU A 154 -1.20 -14.50 8.89
CA LEU A 154 -2.40 -14.61 8.05
C LEU A 154 -2.72 -16.08 7.71
N LEU A 155 -1.71 -16.89 7.36
CA LEU A 155 -1.89 -18.31 7.06
C LEU A 155 -2.38 -19.08 8.29
N GLU A 156 -1.75 -18.88 9.44
CA GLU A 156 -2.17 -19.48 10.70
C GLU A 156 -3.59 -19.06 11.08
N THR A 157 -3.94 -17.81 10.81
CA THR A 157 -5.26 -17.27 11.10
C THR A 157 -6.32 -17.91 10.21
N LEU A 158 -6.15 -17.91 8.89
CA LEU A 158 -7.14 -18.46 7.95
C LEU A 158 -7.39 -19.96 8.19
N ARG A 159 -6.38 -20.73 8.62
CA ARG A 159 -6.51 -22.14 8.98
C ARG A 159 -7.42 -22.41 10.18
N ARG A 160 -7.73 -21.41 11.00
CA ARG A 160 -8.61 -21.54 12.16
C ARG A 160 -10.08 -21.30 11.85
N PHE A 161 -10.41 -20.84 10.64
CA PHE A 161 -11.77 -20.52 10.24
C PHE A 161 -12.32 -21.54 9.26
N ASP A 162 -13.37 -22.25 9.67
CA ASP A 162 -14.03 -23.25 8.83
C ASP A 162 -14.62 -22.65 7.55
N ASN A 163 -15.09 -21.39 7.62
CA ASN A 163 -15.69 -20.69 6.49
C ASN A 163 -14.89 -19.44 6.08
N ALA A 164 -13.56 -19.55 6.06
CA ALA A 164 -12.66 -18.43 5.76
C ALA A 164 -13.05 -17.69 4.45
N GLN A 165 -13.42 -18.43 3.41
CA GLN A 165 -13.80 -17.87 2.11
C GLN A 165 -15.02 -16.94 2.14
N ASN A 166 -15.89 -17.07 3.15
CA ASN A 166 -17.05 -16.19 3.30
C ASN A 166 -16.88 -15.13 4.40
N GLN A 167 -15.76 -15.15 5.12
CA GLN A 167 -15.45 -14.18 6.18
C GLN A 167 -14.27 -13.28 5.83
N PHE A 168 -13.41 -13.66 4.88
CA PHE A 168 -12.20 -12.94 4.52
C PHE A 168 -12.22 -12.50 3.06
N ALA A 169 -12.05 -11.19 2.86
CA ALA A 169 -11.79 -10.59 1.55
C ALA A 169 -10.41 -9.91 1.59
N ILE A 170 -9.40 -10.57 1.03
CA ILE A 170 -8.02 -10.10 0.97
C ILE A 170 -7.81 -9.40 -0.37
N ILE A 171 -7.71 -8.08 -0.34
CA ILE A 171 -7.55 -7.24 -1.51
C ILE A 171 -6.07 -6.98 -1.72
N SER A 172 -5.49 -7.65 -2.72
CA SER A 172 -4.06 -7.61 -3.01
C SER A 172 -3.77 -7.68 -4.52
N THR A 173 -2.51 -7.49 -4.89
CA THR A 173 -2.07 -7.61 -6.30
C THR A 173 -1.58 -9.00 -6.69
N SER A 174 -1.48 -9.91 -5.72
CA SER A 174 -0.97 -11.26 -5.92
C SER A 174 -1.35 -12.16 -4.77
N VAL A 175 -1.51 -13.46 -5.06
CA VAL A 175 -1.65 -14.51 -4.06
C VAL A 175 -0.28 -15.16 -3.83
N PRO A 176 0.30 -15.08 -2.62
CA PRO A 176 1.52 -15.79 -2.29
C PRO A 176 1.31 -17.30 -2.37
N LYS A 177 2.33 -18.04 -2.83
CA LYS A 177 2.26 -19.50 -2.95
C LYS A 177 1.81 -20.20 -1.65
N ALA A 178 2.24 -19.67 -0.50
CA ALA A 178 1.88 -20.20 0.82
C ALA A 178 0.37 -20.05 1.15
N LEU A 179 -0.35 -19.17 0.46
CA LEU A 179 -1.77 -18.87 0.66
C LEU A 179 -2.65 -19.37 -0.50
N ASN A 180 -2.12 -20.23 -1.38
CA ASN A 180 -2.85 -20.75 -2.54
C ASN A 180 -4.13 -21.52 -2.15
N ASP A 181 -4.11 -22.26 -1.05
CA ASP A 181 -5.30 -22.98 -0.55
C ASP A 181 -6.44 -22.02 -0.17
N PHE A 182 -6.10 -20.77 0.10
CA PHE A 182 -7.02 -19.69 0.45
C PHE A 182 -7.23 -18.70 -0.71
N ALA A 183 -6.87 -19.03 -1.95
CA ALA A 183 -7.00 -18.14 -3.10
C ALA A 183 -8.43 -17.61 -3.31
N LYS A 184 -9.45 -18.35 -2.87
CA LYS A 184 -10.86 -17.93 -2.89
C LYS A 184 -11.18 -16.77 -1.93
N CYS A 185 -10.30 -16.47 -0.98
CA CYS A 185 -10.41 -15.30 -0.12
C CYS A 185 -9.83 -14.03 -0.79
N PHE A 186 -9.19 -14.13 -1.96
CA PHE A 186 -8.47 -13.02 -2.56
C PHE A 186 -9.26 -12.33 -3.68
N VAL A 187 -9.40 -11.01 -3.55
CA VAL A 187 -9.74 -10.13 -4.68
C VAL A 187 -8.43 -9.72 -5.35
N GLN A 188 -8.11 -10.34 -6.48
CA GLN A 188 -6.85 -10.12 -7.19
C GLN A 188 -6.97 -8.92 -8.12
N CYS A 189 -6.36 -7.81 -7.74
CA CYS A 189 -6.39 -6.58 -8.54
C CYS A 189 -5.07 -6.35 -9.28
N THR A 190 -5.15 -5.86 -10.51
CA THR A 190 -3.97 -5.43 -11.28
C THR A 190 -4.12 -3.98 -11.71
N GLN A 191 -3.07 -3.40 -12.29
CA GLN A 191 -3.13 -2.09 -12.94
C GLN A 191 -4.18 -1.99 -14.07
N GLY A 192 -4.71 -3.12 -14.54
CA GLY A 192 -5.85 -3.12 -15.44
C GLY A 192 -7.14 -2.55 -14.84
N ILE A 193 -7.30 -2.59 -13.51
CA ILE A 193 -8.49 -2.10 -12.81
C ILE A 193 -8.75 -0.60 -13.07
N LEU A 194 -7.72 0.17 -13.43
CA LEU A 194 -7.86 1.58 -13.81
C LEU A 194 -8.75 1.78 -15.05
N LYS A 195 -8.99 0.72 -15.83
CA LYS A 195 -9.88 0.69 -17.00
C LYS A 195 -11.31 0.29 -16.65
N HIS A 196 -11.59 -0.13 -15.42
CA HIS A 196 -12.94 -0.45 -14.98
C HIS A 196 -13.83 0.79 -15.13
N SER A 197 -15.07 0.60 -15.60
CA SER A 197 -16.02 1.71 -15.85
C SER A 197 -16.22 2.60 -14.63
N GLU A 198 -16.25 1.98 -13.45
CA GLU A 198 -16.48 2.63 -12.16
C GLU A 198 -15.18 3.05 -11.45
N ALA A 199 -14.00 2.75 -12.01
CA ALA A 199 -12.73 3.19 -11.39
C ALA A 199 -12.63 4.73 -11.34
N LYS A 200 -13.23 5.43 -12.31
CA LYS A 200 -13.25 6.90 -12.36
C LYS A 200 -14.15 7.54 -11.31
N SER A 201 -15.18 6.83 -10.84
CA SER A 201 -16.07 7.31 -9.78
C SER A 201 -15.49 7.19 -8.38
N VAL A 202 -14.34 6.53 -8.20
CA VAL A 202 -13.70 6.35 -6.88
C VAL A 202 -13.13 7.67 -6.32
N GLY A 203 -13.15 8.77 -7.07
CA GLY A 203 -12.77 10.10 -6.59
C GLY A 203 -11.28 10.25 -6.23
N LEU A 204 -10.45 9.26 -6.58
CA LEU A 204 -9.00 9.32 -6.48
C LEU A 204 -8.43 10.00 -7.72
N SER A 205 -7.44 10.88 -7.56
CA SER A 205 -6.75 11.48 -8.71
C SER A 205 -6.04 10.39 -9.52
N LEU A 206 -5.86 10.60 -10.84
CA LEU A 206 -5.16 9.65 -11.73
C LEU A 206 -3.73 9.31 -11.26
N ILE A 207 -3.11 10.19 -10.46
CA ILE A 207 -1.75 10.05 -9.90
C ILE A 207 -1.78 9.26 -8.58
N ASP A 208 -2.94 9.23 -7.92
CA ASP A 208 -3.18 8.66 -6.59
C ASP A 208 -3.98 7.35 -6.63
N MET A 209 -4.20 6.78 -7.83
CA MET A 209 -4.96 5.54 -8.03
C MET A 209 -4.26 4.36 -7.38
N ASN A 210 -4.52 4.19 -6.09
CA ASN A 210 -4.16 2.99 -5.37
C ASN A 210 -5.12 1.88 -5.79
N ILE A 211 -4.63 0.94 -6.62
CA ILE A 211 -5.41 -0.15 -7.22
C ILE A 211 -6.18 -0.97 -6.18
N THR A 212 -5.61 -1.15 -4.98
CA THR A 212 -6.30 -1.86 -3.91
C THR A 212 -7.44 -1.04 -3.32
N ALA A 213 -7.31 0.29 -3.21
CA ALA A 213 -8.42 1.15 -2.76
C ALA A 213 -9.59 1.17 -3.76
N ILE A 214 -9.30 1.13 -5.07
CA ILE A 214 -10.34 0.97 -6.11
C ILE A 214 -11.05 -0.37 -5.94
N ALA A 215 -10.30 -1.47 -5.83
CA ALA A 215 -10.89 -2.78 -5.60
C ALA A 215 -11.71 -2.83 -4.31
N THR A 216 -11.27 -2.17 -3.24
CA THR A 216 -12.05 -2.04 -1.99
C THR A 216 -13.35 -1.28 -2.19
N HIS A 217 -13.34 -0.20 -2.97
CA HIS A 217 -14.56 0.53 -3.29
C HIS A 217 -15.57 -0.34 -4.04
N LEU A 218 -15.12 -1.05 -5.08
CA LEU A 218 -15.97 -1.94 -5.87
C LEU A 218 -16.50 -3.11 -5.02
N PHE A 219 -15.68 -3.65 -4.11
CA PHE A 219 -16.11 -4.65 -3.14
C PHE A 219 -17.22 -4.12 -2.22
N LEU A 220 -17.02 -2.95 -1.63
CA LEU A 220 -17.99 -2.35 -0.70
C LEU A 220 -19.29 -1.90 -1.40
N GLN A 221 -19.25 -1.61 -2.71
CA GLN A 221 -20.47 -1.33 -3.48
C GLN A 221 -21.36 -2.56 -3.67
N LYS A 222 -20.76 -3.76 -3.76
CA LYS A 222 -21.48 -5.03 -3.88
C LYS A 222 -21.87 -5.63 -2.52
N LEU A 223 -21.30 -5.13 -1.43
CA LEU A 223 -21.48 -5.69 -0.09
C LEU A 223 -22.83 -5.29 0.53
N ASP A 224 -23.69 -6.29 0.74
CA ASP A 224 -24.83 -6.18 1.65
C ASP A 224 -24.38 -6.41 3.10
N LEU A 225 -24.37 -5.35 3.91
CA LEU A 225 -23.97 -5.41 5.32
C LEU A 225 -24.94 -6.21 6.21
N THR A 226 -26.18 -6.42 5.76
CA THR A 226 -27.19 -7.19 6.53
C THR A 226 -27.02 -8.69 6.34
N LYS A 227 -26.48 -9.11 5.20
CA LYS A 227 -26.19 -10.50 4.87
C LYS A 227 -24.93 -10.62 3.99
N PRO A 228 -23.73 -10.44 4.57
CA PRO A 228 -22.49 -10.50 3.80
C PRO A 228 -22.27 -11.87 3.15
N SER A 229 -22.09 -11.89 1.82
CA SER A 229 -21.59 -13.06 1.07
C SER A 229 -20.25 -12.69 0.42
N PHE A 230 -19.15 -12.86 1.16
CA PHE A 230 -17.83 -12.47 0.64
C PHE A 230 -17.41 -13.37 -0.52
N SER A 231 -17.69 -14.67 -0.47
CA SER A 231 -17.24 -15.60 -1.52
C SER A 231 -17.82 -15.26 -2.89
N ASP A 232 -19.10 -14.88 -2.94
CA ASP A 232 -19.78 -14.53 -4.19
C ASP A 232 -19.24 -13.20 -4.74
N ILE A 233 -19.08 -12.19 -3.88
CA ILE A 233 -18.52 -10.89 -4.28
C ILE A 233 -17.08 -11.05 -4.78
N ILE A 234 -16.25 -11.87 -4.11
CA ILE A 234 -14.87 -12.13 -4.53
C ILE A 234 -14.84 -12.81 -5.90
N TYR A 235 -15.71 -13.80 -6.12
CA TYR A 235 -15.83 -14.49 -7.40
C TYR A 235 -16.21 -13.51 -8.52
N ASP A 236 -17.29 -12.73 -8.33
CA ASP A 236 -17.78 -11.76 -9.31
C ASP A 236 -16.72 -10.73 -9.68
N LEU A 237 -16.05 -10.14 -8.69
CA LEU A 237 -15.00 -9.15 -8.95
C LEU A 237 -13.79 -9.75 -9.67
N ASN A 238 -13.39 -10.97 -9.34
CA ASN A 238 -12.28 -11.63 -10.04
C ASN A 238 -12.64 -11.91 -11.50
N GLU A 239 -13.89 -12.30 -11.80
CA GLU A 239 -14.39 -12.45 -13.18
C GLU A 239 -14.43 -11.11 -13.91
N GLU A 240 -14.88 -10.03 -13.25
CA GLU A 240 -14.88 -8.66 -13.80
C GLU A 240 -13.46 -8.15 -14.07
N PHE A 241 -12.48 -8.51 -13.22
CA PHE A 241 -11.10 -8.04 -13.33
C PHE A 241 -10.25 -8.87 -14.31
N ALA A 242 -10.57 -10.14 -14.52
CA ALA A 242 -9.85 -11.04 -15.44
C ALA A 242 -9.64 -10.46 -16.86
N PRO A 243 -10.63 -9.83 -17.53
CA PRO A 243 -10.43 -9.25 -18.86
C PRO A 243 -9.66 -7.92 -18.84
N LEU A 244 -9.51 -7.27 -17.67
CA LEU A 244 -8.83 -5.99 -17.54
C LEU A 244 -7.31 -6.19 -17.58
N LYS A 245 -6.76 -6.38 -18.78
CA LYS A 245 -5.31 -6.50 -18.95
C LYS A 245 -4.65 -5.14 -18.76
N PRO A 246 -3.58 -5.02 -17.94
CA PRO A 246 -2.78 -3.81 -17.90
C PRO A 246 -2.24 -3.52 -19.31
N LYS A 247 -2.11 -2.24 -19.70
CA LYS A 247 -1.39 -1.91 -20.94
C LYS A 247 0.02 -2.51 -20.78
N GLN A 248 0.39 -3.46 -21.64
CA GLN A 248 1.77 -3.91 -21.71
C GLN A 248 2.63 -2.65 -21.91
N LYS A 249 3.52 -2.35 -20.96
CA LYS A 249 4.54 -1.34 -21.19
C LYS A 249 5.37 -1.89 -22.35
N THR A 250 5.30 -1.25 -23.51
CA THR A 250 6.17 -1.56 -24.64
C THR A 250 7.60 -1.59 -24.10
N LYS A 251 8.35 -2.66 -24.38
CA LYS A 251 9.73 -2.78 -23.91
C LYS A 251 10.52 -1.65 -24.57
N ARG A 252 10.85 -0.62 -23.79
CA ARG A 252 11.55 0.57 -24.30
C ARG A 252 13.05 0.31 -24.33
N ILE A 253 13.71 0.78 -25.38
CA ILE A 253 15.14 0.59 -25.60
C ILE A 253 15.90 1.77 -24.99
N THR A 254 16.92 1.48 -24.18
CA THR A 254 17.84 2.52 -23.69
C THR A 254 18.74 2.96 -24.84
N GLN A 255 18.86 4.28 -25.04
CA GLN A 255 19.71 4.86 -26.07
C GLN A 255 20.96 5.52 -25.47
N PRO A 256 22.03 5.68 -26.27
CA PRO A 256 23.20 6.49 -25.90
C PRO A 256 22.83 7.94 -25.58
N ILE A 257 23.72 8.63 -24.87
CA ILE A 257 23.50 10.03 -24.43
C ILE A 257 23.32 10.96 -25.63
N ASP A 258 24.14 10.81 -26.66
CA ASP A 258 24.11 11.68 -27.84
C ASP A 258 22.77 11.58 -28.57
N PHE A 259 22.24 10.37 -28.71
CA PHE A 259 20.91 10.14 -29.30
C PHE A 259 19.81 10.90 -28.55
N ILE A 260 19.86 10.90 -27.20
CA ILE A 260 18.88 11.63 -26.39
C ILE A 260 19.01 13.14 -26.61
N LYS A 261 20.25 13.65 -26.65
CA LYS A 261 20.52 15.08 -26.88
C LYS A 261 20.08 15.51 -28.28
N ASP A 262 20.35 14.71 -29.31
CA ASP A 262 19.96 14.99 -30.69
C ASP A 262 18.45 14.99 -30.85
N PHE A 263 17.74 14.05 -30.20
CA PHE A 263 16.29 14.07 -30.15
C PHE A 263 15.76 15.38 -29.54
N ILE A 264 16.32 15.81 -28.40
CA ILE A 264 15.91 17.06 -27.74
C ILE A 264 16.20 18.28 -28.63
N ARG A 265 17.37 18.32 -29.29
CA ARG A 265 17.72 19.41 -30.23
C ARG A 265 16.68 19.51 -31.34
N ASN A 266 16.36 18.39 -31.98
CA ASN A 266 15.36 18.33 -33.04
C ASN A 266 13.97 18.76 -32.58
N GLU A 267 13.52 18.35 -31.40
CA GLU A 267 12.21 18.78 -30.89
C GLU A 267 12.16 20.28 -30.56
N ILE A 268 13.25 20.84 -30.00
CA ILE A 268 13.36 22.28 -29.77
C ILE A 268 13.32 23.06 -31.09
N ASP A 269 14.06 22.59 -32.11
CA ASP A 269 14.09 23.22 -33.42
C ASP A 269 12.72 23.15 -34.14
N ASN A 270 11.94 22.12 -33.84
CA ASN A 270 10.56 21.96 -34.31
C ASN A 270 9.52 22.68 -33.44
N GLY A 271 9.94 23.57 -32.53
CA GLY A 271 9.05 24.44 -31.76
C GLY A 271 8.36 23.79 -30.55
N ALA A 272 8.82 22.62 -30.10
CA ALA A 272 8.27 22.00 -28.90
C ALA A 272 8.70 22.77 -27.64
N SER A 273 7.74 23.06 -26.75
CA SER A 273 7.93 24.02 -25.66
C SER A 273 8.14 23.42 -24.27
N SER A 274 7.74 22.16 -24.06
CA SER A 274 7.78 21.55 -22.72
C SER A 274 8.58 20.24 -22.66
N LYS A 275 9.43 20.16 -21.63
CA LYS A 275 10.17 18.94 -21.25
C LYS A 275 9.26 17.72 -21.14
N ALA A 276 8.08 17.90 -20.53
CA ALA A 276 7.14 16.81 -20.29
C ALA A 276 6.58 16.24 -21.60
N SER A 277 6.22 17.11 -22.57
CA SER A 277 5.75 16.69 -23.89
C SER A 277 6.84 15.95 -24.66
N MET A 278 8.06 16.48 -24.72
CA MET A 278 9.19 15.82 -25.40
C MET A 278 9.52 14.46 -24.80
N LEU A 279 9.48 14.34 -23.46
CA LEU A 279 9.71 13.07 -22.79
C LEU A 279 8.58 12.06 -23.09
N SER A 280 7.34 12.51 -23.24
CA SER A 280 6.23 11.64 -23.68
C SER A 280 6.49 11.12 -25.08
N LYS A 281 6.78 12.01 -26.03
CA LYS A 281 7.07 11.66 -27.44
C LYS A 281 8.29 10.73 -27.57
N TYR A 282 9.34 10.98 -26.80
CA TYR A 282 10.53 10.11 -26.73
C TYR A 282 10.16 8.68 -26.28
N ARG A 283 9.30 8.58 -25.27
CA ARG A 283 8.82 7.30 -24.72
C ARG A 283 7.80 6.59 -25.60
N GLU A 284 7.01 7.35 -26.36
CA GLU A 284 6.07 6.85 -27.37
C GLU A 284 6.82 6.29 -28.58
N SER A 285 7.97 6.88 -28.92
CA SER A 285 8.89 6.38 -29.96
C SER A 285 9.65 5.11 -29.55
N GLY A 286 9.32 4.52 -28.40
CA GLY A 286 9.90 3.25 -27.93
C GLY A 286 11.20 3.39 -27.14
N TYR A 287 11.62 4.59 -26.74
CA TYR A 287 12.90 4.80 -26.05
C TYR A 287 12.77 5.01 -24.54
N ALA A 288 13.74 4.50 -23.77
CA ALA A 288 13.77 4.57 -22.31
C ALA A 288 14.62 5.75 -21.85
N CYS A 289 14.06 6.60 -20.98
CA CYS A 289 14.79 7.62 -20.23
C CYS A 289 14.01 8.00 -18.95
N SER A 290 14.71 8.21 -17.83
CA SER A 290 14.09 8.71 -16.59
C SER A 290 13.74 10.19 -16.70
N VAL A 291 12.85 10.69 -15.82
CA VAL A 291 12.41 12.10 -15.86
C VAL A 291 13.57 13.02 -15.48
N GLU A 292 14.38 12.58 -14.53
CA GLU A 292 15.55 13.29 -14.00
C GLU A 292 16.62 13.40 -15.10
N ARG A 293 17.02 12.26 -15.67
CA ARG A 293 18.06 12.19 -16.71
C ARG A 293 17.67 12.95 -17.97
N PHE A 294 16.42 12.81 -18.43
CA PHE A 294 15.93 13.58 -19.57
C PHE A 294 15.91 15.09 -19.25
N GLY A 295 15.56 15.45 -18.02
CA GLY A 295 15.55 16.84 -17.56
C GLY A 295 16.94 17.47 -17.51
N GLU A 296 17.97 16.71 -17.13
CA GLU A 296 19.37 17.17 -17.18
C GLU A 296 19.80 17.48 -18.61
N PHE A 297 19.57 16.56 -19.55
CA PHE A 297 19.91 16.78 -20.96
C PHE A 297 19.10 17.90 -21.60
N TYR A 298 17.82 18.04 -21.24
CA TYR A 298 16.99 19.13 -21.71
C TYR A 298 17.56 20.50 -21.31
N LYS A 299 18.02 20.64 -20.05
CA LYS A 299 18.68 21.86 -19.58
C LYS A 299 20.00 22.12 -20.30
N GLN A 300 20.82 21.07 -20.48
CA GLN A 300 22.09 21.18 -21.22
C GLN A 300 21.86 21.68 -22.65
N VAL A 301 20.95 21.04 -23.40
CA VAL A 301 20.66 21.43 -24.79
C VAL A 301 20.08 22.84 -24.88
N LYS A 302 19.21 23.26 -23.95
CA LYS A 302 18.73 24.65 -23.91
C LYS A 302 19.86 25.65 -23.68
N SER A 303 20.79 25.34 -22.78
CA SER A 303 21.97 26.17 -22.51
C SER A 303 22.86 26.27 -23.75
N GLU A 304 23.15 25.13 -24.42
CA GLU A 304 23.90 25.07 -25.68
C GLU A 304 23.26 25.93 -26.80
N LYS A 305 21.93 26.06 -26.81
CA LYS A 305 21.17 26.87 -27.78
C LYS A 305 20.92 28.33 -27.33
N GLY A 306 21.37 28.75 -26.15
CA GLY A 306 21.12 30.10 -25.62
C GLY A 306 19.66 30.37 -25.23
N LEU A 307 18.89 29.32 -24.92
CA LEU A 307 17.47 29.38 -24.54
C LEU A 307 17.24 29.24 -23.02
N SER A 308 18.29 29.46 -22.22
CA SER A 308 18.26 29.34 -20.75
C SER A 308 17.72 30.59 -20.08
#